data_AF-A0A484MVI5-F1
#
_entry.id   AF-A0A484MVI5-F1
#
_cell.length_a   1.000
_cell.length_b   1.000
_cell.length_c   1.000
_cell.angle_alpha   90.00
_cell.angle_beta   90.00
_cell.angle_gamma   90.00
#
_symmetry.space_group_name_H-M   'P 1'
#
loop_
_entity.id
_entity.type
_entity.pdbx_description
1 polymer ?
#
loop_
_entity_poly.entity_id
_entity_poly.type
_entity_poly.pdbx_seq_one_letter_code
_entity_poly.pdbx_strand_id
1 'polypeptide(L)'
;MFRAAVIMFQREFAMRLVARPGDPLYCRLSVNTQLLARVSHILKVGRNNFRPPPKVDSSVVRIEPMKPFEHLNFKEWDGLVRLCFNRKNKTLGAIFKHKTLLSMLEKNYKTLQALQLPAENGSSVDDDDDKHMSLAVSALGDALGDMNMDMDDDDGDDDEDEMDMDDGGHAKKPSEFKQKVLAVLREGHFEEKRASKLSQDDFIRLLSLFNKAGIHFS
;
A
#
# COMPACT_ATOMS: atom_id res chain seq x y z
N MET A 1 19.92 18.78 -0.11
CA MET A 1 18.87 18.47 0.90
C MET A 1 18.68 19.69 1.78
N PHE A 2 17.45 20.09 2.11
CA PHE A 2 17.19 21.26 2.96
C PHE A 2 17.15 20.86 4.44
N ARG A 3 17.45 21.80 5.34
CA ARG A 3 17.47 21.53 6.80
C ARG A 3 16.06 21.40 7.39
N ALA A 4 15.18 22.31 7.00
CA ALA A 4 13.78 22.33 7.41
C ALA A 4 12.97 23.15 6.41
N ALA A 5 11.70 22.80 6.23
CA ALA A 5 10.71 23.61 5.52
C ALA A 5 9.60 24.01 6.49
N VAL A 6 9.18 25.28 6.45
CA VAL A 6 8.04 25.79 7.22
C VAL A 6 6.98 26.19 6.21
N ILE A 7 5.91 25.39 6.13
CA ILE A 7 4.90 25.49 5.07
C ILE A 7 3.53 25.65 5.70
N MET A 8 2.71 26.49 5.09
CA MET A 8 1.30 26.64 5.47
C MET A 8 0.43 25.77 4.58
N PHE A 9 -0.47 24.99 5.20
CA PHE A 9 -1.49 24.20 4.51
C PHE A 9 -2.87 24.51 5.07
N GLN A 10 -3.91 24.04 4.38
CA GLN A 10 -5.25 23.95 4.97
C GLN A 10 -5.19 23.13 6.27
N ARG A 11 -6.03 23.49 7.25
CA ARG A 11 -6.02 22.91 8.60
C ARG A 11 -6.09 21.39 8.59
N GLU A 12 -7.04 20.83 7.84
CA GLU A 12 -7.23 19.38 7.81
C GLU A 12 -6.03 18.65 7.22
N PHE A 13 -5.51 19.14 6.08
CA PHE A 13 -4.32 18.58 5.44
C PHE A 13 -3.11 18.62 6.38
N ALA A 14 -2.87 19.76 7.05
CA ALA A 14 -1.81 19.90 8.05
C ALA A 14 -1.95 18.88 9.19
N MET A 15 -3.18 18.64 9.65
CA MET A 15 -3.45 17.67 10.71
C MET A 15 -3.27 16.22 10.24
N ARG A 16 -3.59 15.89 8.98
CA ARG A 16 -3.29 14.58 8.40
C ARG A 16 -1.78 14.30 8.38
N LEU A 17 -0.93 15.29 8.11
CA LEU A 17 0.53 15.10 8.11
C LEU A 17 1.10 14.71 9.49
N VAL A 18 0.55 15.27 10.57
CA VAL A 18 1.02 15.04 11.95
C VAL A 18 0.24 13.98 12.71
N ALA A 19 -0.81 13.41 12.10
CA ALA A 19 -1.65 12.38 12.72
C ALA A 19 -0.83 11.15 13.09
N ARG A 20 -1.06 10.61 14.28
CA ARG A 20 -0.39 9.41 14.81
C ARG A 20 -1.23 8.16 14.58
N PRO A 21 -0.64 6.96 14.65
CA PRO A 21 -1.41 5.72 14.63
C PRO A 21 -2.52 5.74 15.70
N GLY A 22 -3.75 5.46 15.28
CA GLY A 22 -4.96 5.52 16.09
C GLY A 22 -5.76 6.81 15.95
N ASP A 23 -5.18 7.89 15.42
CA ASP A 23 -5.91 9.14 15.21
C ASP A 23 -6.90 9.01 14.05
N PRO A 24 -8.06 9.69 14.11
CA PRO A 24 -9.06 9.66 13.03
C PRO A 24 -8.49 10.10 11.68
N LEU A 25 -7.62 11.12 11.69
CA LEU A 25 -6.99 11.71 10.52
C LEU A 25 -5.75 10.94 10.04
N TYR A 26 -5.40 9.82 10.69
CA TYR A 26 -4.27 8.99 10.26
C TYR A 26 -4.59 8.32 8.92
N CYS A 27 -3.70 8.51 7.95
CA CYS A 27 -3.88 8.02 6.59
C CYS A 27 -2.52 7.74 5.91
N ARG A 28 -2.55 7.27 4.66
CA ARG A 28 -1.35 7.01 3.86
C ARG A 28 -0.38 8.19 3.82
N LEU A 29 -0.91 9.42 3.74
CA LEU A 29 -0.10 10.64 3.76
C LEU A 29 0.70 10.78 5.07
N SER A 30 0.08 10.49 6.21
CA SER A 30 0.73 10.51 7.52
C SER A 30 1.93 9.55 7.53
N VAL A 31 1.69 8.31 7.10
CA VAL A 31 2.69 7.23 7.11
C VAL A 31 3.88 7.56 6.22
N ASN A 32 3.62 7.96 4.97
CA ASN A 32 4.66 8.26 3.99
C ASN A 32 5.46 9.51 4.38
N THR A 33 4.79 10.56 4.87
CA THR A 33 5.51 11.79 5.27
C THR A 33 6.39 11.52 6.49
N GLN A 34 5.87 10.81 7.48
CA GLN A 34 6.61 10.51 8.73
C GLN A 34 7.72 9.49 8.54
N LEU A 35 7.65 8.64 7.51
CA LEU A 35 8.77 7.78 7.12
C LEU A 35 9.98 8.62 6.65
N LEU A 36 9.73 9.69 5.89
CA LEU A 36 10.77 10.47 5.22
C LEU A 36 11.18 11.73 5.98
N ALA A 37 10.35 12.21 6.90
CA ALA A 37 10.57 13.48 7.58
C ALA A 37 9.93 13.53 8.96
N ARG A 38 10.56 14.29 9.86
CA ARG A 38 9.93 14.70 11.12
C ARG A 38 8.99 15.86 10.84
N VAL A 39 7.71 15.68 11.14
CA VAL A 39 6.68 16.71 10.96
C VAL A 39 6.18 17.21 12.31
N SER A 40 6.06 18.52 12.45
CA SER A 40 5.51 19.17 13.65
C SER A 40 4.52 20.26 13.28
N HIS A 41 3.39 20.31 13.99
CA HIS A 41 2.43 21.41 13.88
C HIS A 41 2.92 22.57 14.74
N ILE A 42 3.03 23.77 14.15
CA ILE A 42 3.55 24.95 14.83
C ILE A 42 2.40 25.79 15.38
N LEU A 43 1.50 26.24 14.50
CA LEU A 43 0.40 27.12 14.86
C LEU A 43 -0.78 27.02 13.90
N LYS A 44 -1.95 27.44 14.39
CA LYS A 44 -3.19 27.60 13.61
C LYS A 44 -3.29 29.05 13.12
N VAL A 45 -3.67 29.24 11.85
CA VAL A 45 -3.96 30.55 11.26
C VAL A 45 -5.43 30.60 10.89
N GLY A 46 -6.19 31.50 11.51
CA GLY A 46 -7.61 31.66 11.21
C GLY A 46 -7.82 32.30 9.83
N ARG A 47 -8.89 31.90 9.11
CA ARG A 47 -9.24 32.44 7.78
C ARG A 47 -9.35 33.97 7.68
N ASN A 48 -9.66 34.65 8.79
CA ASN A 48 -9.78 36.10 8.83
C ASN A 48 -8.43 36.84 8.67
N ASN A 49 -7.30 36.11 8.72
CA ASN A 49 -5.96 36.66 8.51
C ASN A 49 -5.56 36.75 7.02
N PHE A 50 -6.44 36.36 6.10
CA PHE A 50 -6.17 36.33 4.65
C PHE A 50 -7.02 37.36 3.90
N ARG A 51 -6.55 37.77 2.72
CA ARG A 51 -7.28 38.66 1.79
C ARG A 51 -7.17 38.13 0.35
N PRO A 52 -8.29 37.67 -0.26
CA PRO A 52 -9.61 37.45 0.34
C PRO A 52 -9.62 36.29 1.37
N PRO A 53 -10.58 36.27 2.32
CA PRO A 53 -10.68 35.18 3.28
C PRO A 53 -11.03 33.83 2.61
N PRO A 54 -10.28 32.74 2.89
CA PRO A 54 -10.62 31.40 2.41
C PRO A 54 -11.81 30.80 3.19
N LYS A 55 -12.35 29.70 2.67
CA LYS A 55 -13.47 28.97 3.31
C LYS A 55 -13.06 28.28 4.62
N VAL A 56 -11.82 27.79 4.68
CA VAL A 56 -11.28 26.96 5.76
C VAL A 56 -10.10 27.63 6.47
N ASP A 57 -9.86 27.23 7.71
CA ASP A 57 -8.67 27.65 8.46
C ASP A 57 -7.39 27.01 7.90
N SER A 58 -6.25 27.63 8.21
CA SER A 58 -4.92 27.15 7.82
C SER A 58 -4.09 26.72 9.04
N SER A 59 -2.98 26.04 8.79
CA SER A 59 -2.01 25.65 9.80
C SER A 59 -0.60 25.64 9.23
N VAL A 60 0.35 26.11 10.04
CA VAL A 60 1.76 26.10 9.70
C VAL A 60 2.38 24.83 10.28
N VAL A 61 3.09 24.09 9.44
CA VAL A 61 3.83 22.88 9.81
C VAL A 61 5.31 23.04 9.49
N ARG A 62 6.15 22.43 10.31
CA ARG A 62 7.60 22.31 10.07
C ARG A 62 7.91 20.87 9.69
N ILE A 63 8.56 20.71 8.54
CA ILE A 63 8.98 19.42 7.97
C ILE A 63 10.50 19.39 7.92
N GLU A 64 11.09 18.38 8.54
CA GLU A 64 12.54 18.18 8.60
C GLU A 64 12.87 16.83 7.97
N PRO A 65 13.48 16.81 6.78
CA PRO A 65 13.85 15.56 6.12
C PRO A 65 14.74 14.71 7.03
N MET A 66 14.40 13.44 7.16
CA MET A 66 15.21 12.46 7.87
C MET A 66 16.14 11.77 6.88
N LYS A 67 17.23 11.17 7.40
CA LYS A 67 18.12 10.37 6.56
C LYS A 67 17.30 9.21 5.96
N PRO A 68 17.34 9.00 4.63
CA PRO A 68 16.58 7.92 4.02
C PRO A 68 17.02 6.56 4.57
N PHE A 69 16.07 5.65 4.73
CA PHE A 69 16.37 4.26 5.06
C PHE A 69 17.06 3.60 3.87
N GLU A 70 18.34 3.25 4.02
CA GLU A 70 19.22 2.79 2.94
C GLU A 70 18.77 1.48 2.26
N HIS A 71 17.88 0.70 2.89
CA HIS A 71 17.46 -0.62 2.41
C HIS A 71 15.96 -0.76 2.14
N LEU A 72 15.20 0.34 2.18
CA LEU A 72 13.76 0.29 1.92
C LEU A 72 13.48 0.60 0.44
N ASN A 73 12.98 -0.39 -0.30
CA ASN A 73 12.45 -0.15 -1.64
C ASN A 73 11.14 0.65 -1.52
N PHE A 74 11.16 1.92 -1.94
CA PHE A 74 10.00 2.80 -1.81
C PHE A 74 8.80 2.35 -2.67
N LYS A 75 9.04 1.68 -3.80
CA LYS A 75 7.97 1.15 -4.67
C LYS A 75 7.18 0.05 -3.96
N GLU A 76 7.91 -0.87 -3.32
CA GLU A 76 7.34 -1.94 -2.48
C GLU A 76 6.60 -1.37 -1.27
N TRP A 77 7.21 -0.39 -0.61
CA TRP A 77 6.62 0.30 0.53
C TRP A 77 5.29 0.97 0.18
N ASP A 78 5.26 1.82 -0.85
CA ASP A 78 4.03 2.52 -1.24
C ASP A 78 2.97 1.52 -1.71
N GLY A 79 3.37 0.44 -2.40
CA GLY A 79 2.48 -0.67 -2.75
C GLY A 79 1.78 -1.27 -1.53
N LEU A 80 2.54 -1.71 -0.52
CA LEU A 80 2.00 -2.27 0.72
C LEU A 80 1.08 -1.28 1.46
N VAL A 81 1.57 -0.06 1.68
CA VAL A 81 0.83 0.96 2.46
C VAL A 81 -0.47 1.33 1.74
N ARG A 82 -0.44 1.50 0.41
CA ARG A 82 -1.63 1.79 -0.40
C ARG A 82 -2.72 0.73 -0.21
N LEU A 83 -2.34 -0.54 -0.24
CA LEU A 83 -3.28 -1.66 -0.06
C LEU A 83 -3.85 -1.68 1.36
N CYS A 84 -3.02 -1.44 2.37
CA CYS A 84 -3.46 -1.44 3.77
C CYS A 84 -4.39 -0.26 4.10
N PHE A 85 -4.17 0.91 3.50
CA PHE A 85 -4.96 2.12 3.79
C PHE A 85 -6.24 2.27 2.97
N ASN A 86 -6.46 1.45 1.93
CA ASN A 86 -7.72 1.43 1.18
C ASN A 86 -8.91 1.10 2.11
N ARG A 87 -8.79 0.08 2.97
CA ARG A 87 -9.77 -0.25 4.03
C ARG A 87 -9.13 -0.18 5.42
N LYS A 88 -8.58 0.99 5.79
CA LYS A 88 -7.71 1.16 6.99
C LYS A 88 -8.29 0.67 8.32
N ASN A 89 -9.62 0.59 8.42
CA ASN A 89 -10.34 0.16 9.60
C ASN A 89 -10.67 -1.33 9.62
N LYS A 90 -10.56 -2.07 8.51
CA LYS A 90 -10.70 -3.54 8.52
C LYS A 90 -9.36 -4.17 8.95
N THR A 91 -9.40 -5.42 9.40
CA THR A 91 -8.17 -6.13 9.81
C THR A 91 -7.31 -6.45 8.60
N LEU A 92 -5.99 -6.55 8.77
CA LEU A 92 -5.09 -6.93 7.68
C LEU A 92 -5.46 -8.31 7.12
N GLY A 93 -5.87 -9.25 7.96
CA GLY A 93 -6.38 -10.55 7.52
C GLY A 93 -7.57 -10.43 6.56
N ALA A 94 -8.50 -9.49 6.81
CA ALA A 94 -9.61 -9.24 5.89
C ALA A 94 -9.15 -8.60 4.58
N ILE A 95 -8.24 -7.61 4.66
CA ILE A 95 -7.69 -6.92 3.48
C ILE A 95 -7.00 -7.91 2.53
N PHE A 96 -6.13 -8.76 3.07
CA PHE A 96 -5.34 -9.72 2.28
C PHE A 96 -6.13 -10.98 1.86
N LYS A 97 -7.40 -11.14 2.29
CA LYS A 97 -8.30 -12.18 1.77
C LYS A 97 -9.02 -11.76 0.48
N HIS A 98 -8.99 -10.47 0.13
CA HIS A 98 -9.70 -9.94 -1.01
C HIS A 98 -9.16 -10.48 -2.34
N LYS A 99 -10.06 -10.98 -3.21
CA LYS A 99 -9.73 -11.74 -4.44
C LYS A 99 -8.82 -10.95 -5.39
N THR A 100 -9.14 -9.68 -5.65
CA THR A 100 -8.35 -8.80 -6.54
C THR A 100 -6.91 -8.62 -6.05
N LEU A 101 -6.76 -8.52 -4.72
CA LEU A 101 -5.48 -8.31 -4.05
C LEU A 101 -4.61 -9.57 -4.14
N LEU A 102 -5.21 -10.74 -3.84
CA LEU A 102 -4.54 -12.03 -3.97
C LEU A 102 -4.10 -12.31 -5.41
N SER A 103 -4.96 -12.03 -6.41
CA SER A 103 -4.62 -12.20 -7.83
C SER A 103 -3.42 -11.35 -8.24
N MET A 104 -3.36 -10.10 -7.78
CA MET A 104 -2.24 -9.19 -8.05
C MET A 104 -0.93 -9.68 -7.41
N LEU A 105 -0.97 -10.05 -6.12
CA LEU A 105 0.21 -10.57 -5.43
C LEU A 105 0.69 -11.91 -6.01
N GLU A 106 -0.23 -12.78 -6.46
CA GLU A 106 0.12 -14.07 -7.06
C GLU A 106 0.82 -13.88 -8.42
N LYS A 107 0.39 -12.89 -9.22
CA LYS A 107 1.07 -12.53 -10.47
C LYS A 107 2.50 -12.08 -10.20
N ASN A 108 2.69 -11.13 -9.27
CA ASN A 108 4.03 -10.63 -8.90
C ASN A 108 4.94 -11.77 -8.41
N TYR A 109 4.38 -12.65 -7.57
CA TYR A 109 5.08 -13.82 -7.04
C TYR A 109 5.57 -14.75 -8.16
N LYS A 110 4.70 -15.08 -9.14
CA LYS A 110 5.06 -15.92 -10.29
C LYS A 110 6.11 -15.27 -11.18
N THR A 111 5.99 -13.96 -11.44
CA THR A 111 6.98 -13.21 -12.22
C THR A 111 8.36 -13.27 -11.56
N LEU A 112 8.43 -13.10 -10.25
CA LEU A 112 9.69 -13.18 -9.51
C LEU A 112 10.30 -14.58 -9.54
N GLN A 113 9.47 -15.63 -9.40
CA GLN A 113 9.93 -17.01 -9.54
C GLN A 113 10.53 -17.28 -10.93
N ALA A 114 9.88 -16.78 -11.99
CA ALA A 114 10.38 -16.93 -13.35
C ALA A 114 11.74 -16.24 -13.57
N LEU A 115 11.97 -15.09 -12.93
CA LEU A 115 13.25 -14.37 -12.99
C LEU A 115 14.39 -15.02 -12.19
N GLN A 116 14.06 -15.85 -11.20
CA GLN A 116 15.04 -16.53 -10.34
C GLN A 116 15.48 -17.91 -10.84
N LEU A 117 14.85 -18.43 -11.90
CA LEU A 117 15.31 -19.66 -12.54
C LEU A 117 16.69 -19.41 -13.18
N PRO A 118 17.73 -20.21 -12.86
CA PRO A 118 19.00 -20.13 -13.55
C PRO A 118 18.77 -20.48 -15.02
N ALA A 119 19.29 -19.65 -15.92
CA ALA A 119 19.31 -19.91 -17.35
C ALA A 119 20.30 -21.05 -17.68
N GLU A 120 20.06 -22.26 -17.18
CA GLU A 120 20.77 -23.48 -17.57
C GLU A 120 19.80 -24.66 -17.65
N ASN A 121 19.17 -24.80 -18.82
CA ASN A 121 19.33 -25.98 -19.68
C ASN A 121 18.38 -25.85 -20.88
N GLY A 122 18.96 -25.60 -22.05
CA GLY A 122 18.28 -25.86 -23.31
C GLY A 122 18.34 -27.36 -23.62
N SER A 123 17.19 -27.99 -23.77
CA SER A 123 16.94 -29.01 -24.81
C SER A 123 15.45 -29.35 -24.92
N SER A 124 14.87 -28.93 -26.06
CA SER A 124 13.78 -29.53 -26.85
C SER A 124 12.58 -30.18 -26.17
N VAL A 125 11.39 -29.58 -26.34
CA VAL A 125 10.21 -30.22 -27.00
C VAL A 125 9.38 -29.10 -27.67
N ASP A 126 9.02 -29.32 -28.93
CA ASP A 126 8.11 -28.53 -29.77
C ASP A 126 6.69 -28.38 -29.17
N ASP A 127 6.08 -27.19 -29.27
CA ASP A 127 4.93 -26.92 -30.16
C ASP A 127 4.31 -25.52 -29.87
N ASP A 128 4.13 -24.77 -30.95
CA ASP A 128 3.32 -23.56 -31.21
C ASP A 128 2.75 -22.73 -30.03
N ASP A 129 3.29 -21.51 -29.82
CA ASP A 129 2.47 -20.28 -29.64
C ASP A 129 3.29 -18.95 -29.48
N ASP A 130 4.49 -18.83 -30.05
CA ASP A 130 5.35 -17.65 -29.84
C ASP A 130 5.31 -16.61 -30.97
N LYS A 131 4.20 -15.87 -31.09
CA LYS A 131 4.16 -14.64 -31.90
C LYS A 131 3.54 -13.40 -31.26
N HIS A 132 3.21 -13.40 -29.96
CA HIS A 132 2.57 -12.24 -29.34
C HIS A 132 3.32 -11.58 -28.16
N MET A 133 4.51 -12.05 -27.78
CA MET A 133 5.16 -11.68 -26.51
C MET A 133 6.36 -10.70 -26.61
N SER A 134 6.70 -10.14 -27.78
CA SER A 134 7.86 -9.23 -27.89
C SER A 134 7.51 -7.73 -27.95
N LEU A 135 6.23 -7.37 -28.13
CA LEU A 135 5.81 -5.95 -28.20
C LEU A 135 5.28 -5.38 -26.87
N ALA A 136 5.02 -6.21 -25.86
CA ALA A 136 4.35 -5.76 -24.63
C ALA A 136 5.29 -5.10 -23.60
N VAL A 137 6.61 -5.26 -23.73
CA VAL A 137 7.58 -4.83 -22.70
C VAL A 137 7.85 -3.32 -22.73
N SER A 138 7.78 -2.68 -23.90
CA SER A 138 7.95 -1.21 -23.99
C SER A 138 6.66 -0.43 -23.70
N ALA A 139 5.48 -1.01 -23.91
CA ALA A 139 4.21 -0.28 -23.78
C ALA A 139 3.70 -0.15 -22.34
N LEU A 140 4.19 -0.96 -21.39
CA LEU A 140 3.73 -0.93 -20.00
C LEU A 140 4.43 0.14 -19.14
N GLY A 141 5.58 0.66 -19.60
CA GLY A 141 6.32 1.72 -18.91
C GLY A 141 5.58 3.06 -18.87
N ASP A 142 4.78 3.36 -19.90
CA ASP A 142 4.05 4.63 -20.02
C ASP A 142 2.59 4.57 -19.52
N ALA A 143 2.05 3.38 -19.25
CA ALA A 143 0.65 3.21 -18.82
C ALA A 143 0.44 3.15 -17.29
N LEU A 144 1.52 3.12 -16.49
CA LEU A 144 1.45 3.08 -15.02
C LEU A 144 1.45 4.48 -14.37
N GLY A 145 1.54 5.53 -15.18
CA GLY A 145 1.56 6.92 -14.73
C GLY A 145 0.19 7.50 -14.35
N ASP A 146 -0.92 6.79 -14.60
CA ASP A 146 -2.26 7.33 -14.38
C ASP A 146 -3.28 6.27 -13.95
N MET A 147 -2.98 5.53 -12.88
CA MET A 147 -4.02 4.86 -12.11
C MET A 147 -4.27 5.65 -10.83
N ASN A 148 -4.80 6.86 -11.00
CA ASN A 148 -5.62 7.47 -9.97
C ASN A 148 -6.90 6.62 -9.87
N MET A 149 -6.83 5.49 -9.15
CA MET A 149 -8.03 4.90 -8.60
C MET A 149 -8.50 5.84 -7.49
N ASP A 150 -9.18 6.92 -7.89
CA ASP A 150 -10.25 7.50 -7.08
C ASP A 150 -11.33 6.41 -7.01
N MET A 151 -11.12 5.42 -6.14
CA MET A 151 -12.25 4.65 -5.65
C MET A 151 -12.94 5.59 -4.68
N ASP A 152 -14.09 6.09 -5.13
CA ASP A 152 -14.96 6.99 -4.39
C ASP A 152 -15.03 6.58 -2.91
N ASP A 153 -14.92 7.58 -2.04
CA ASP A 153 -15.28 7.51 -0.62
C ASP A 153 -16.80 7.26 -0.52
N ASP A 154 -17.27 6.10 -0.99
CA ASP A 154 -18.61 5.61 -0.67
C ASP A 154 -18.48 4.87 0.67
N ASP A 155 -18.78 5.59 1.74
CA ASP A 155 -19.18 5.06 3.05
C ASP A 155 -20.53 4.31 2.93
N GLY A 156 -20.64 3.42 1.94
CA GLY A 156 -21.64 2.37 1.89
C GLY A 156 -21.11 1.23 2.74
N ASP A 157 -21.81 0.95 3.85
CA ASP A 157 -21.75 -0.34 4.55
C ASP A 157 -22.22 -1.45 3.58
N ASP A 158 -21.46 -1.73 2.53
CA ASP A 158 -21.45 -3.03 1.89
C ASP A 158 -20.51 -3.89 2.74
N ASP A 159 -20.99 -4.21 3.95
CA ASP A 159 -20.86 -5.57 4.46
C ASP A 159 -21.67 -6.49 3.52
N GLU A 160 -21.25 -6.55 2.25
CA GLU A 160 -21.09 -7.84 1.62
C GLU A 160 -19.94 -8.51 2.40
N ASP A 161 -20.28 -9.06 3.57
CA ASP A 161 -19.99 -10.46 3.76
C ASP A 161 -20.39 -11.09 2.41
N GLU A 162 -19.39 -11.24 1.52
CA GLU A 162 -19.49 -12.14 0.37
C GLU A 162 -19.92 -13.44 1.04
N MET A 163 -21.23 -13.66 1.11
CA MET A 163 -21.81 -14.96 1.28
C MET A 163 -21.05 -15.74 0.22
N ASP A 164 -20.21 -16.68 0.65
CA ASP A 164 -19.69 -17.70 -0.24
C ASP A 164 -20.97 -18.24 -0.91
N MET A 165 -21.27 -17.76 -2.12
CA MET A 165 -22.39 -18.27 -2.89
C MET A 165 -22.04 -19.74 -3.03
N ASP A 166 -22.82 -20.56 -2.34
CA ASP A 166 -22.83 -22.01 -2.44
C ASP A 166 -23.27 -22.35 -3.86
N ASP A 167 -22.38 -22.13 -4.81
CA ASP A 167 -22.44 -22.72 -6.13
C ASP A 167 -22.05 -24.18 -5.92
N GLY A 168 -23.06 -25.03 -6.07
CA GLY A 168 -23.07 -26.38 -5.55
C GLY A 168 -21.80 -27.17 -5.89
N GLY A 169 -21.26 -27.80 -4.85
CA GLY A 169 -20.60 -29.08 -5.00
C GLY A 169 -19.18 -29.06 -5.56
N HIS A 170 -18.28 -28.25 -5.01
CA HIS A 170 -16.89 -28.62 -4.73
C HIS A 170 -16.26 -27.55 -3.83
N ALA A 171 -16.01 -27.86 -2.56
CA ALA A 171 -15.23 -27.00 -1.67
C ALA A 171 -13.84 -26.76 -2.29
N LYS A 172 -13.67 -25.64 -2.99
CA LYS A 172 -12.41 -25.24 -3.61
C LYS A 172 -11.42 -25.05 -2.46
N LYS A 173 -10.45 -25.97 -2.32
CA LYS A 173 -9.37 -25.84 -1.34
C LYS A 173 -8.82 -24.41 -1.44
N PRO A 174 -8.66 -23.68 -0.32
CA PRO A 174 -8.14 -22.32 -0.37
C PRO A 174 -6.81 -22.35 -1.11
N SER A 175 -6.68 -21.51 -2.16
CA SER A 175 -5.47 -21.44 -3.00
C SER A 175 -4.23 -21.48 -2.12
N GLU A 176 -3.26 -22.33 -2.46
CA GLU A 176 -2.01 -22.50 -1.72
C GLU A 176 -1.33 -21.15 -1.44
N PHE A 177 -1.41 -20.23 -2.41
CA PHE A 177 -0.91 -18.87 -2.28
C PHE A 177 -1.65 -18.04 -1.21
N LYS A 178 -2.99 -18.15 -1.14
CA LYS A 178 -3.80 -17.50 -0.08
C LYS A 178 -3.36 -17.99 1.30
N GLN A 179 -3.13 -19.30 1.46
CA GLN A 179 -2.66 -19.84 2.73
C GLN A 179 -1.27 -19.31 3.10
N LYS A 180 -0.37 -19.19 2.11
CA LYS A 180 0.97 -18.62 2.29
C LYS A 180 0.92 -17.15 2.76
N VAL A 181 0.11 -16.30 2.11
CA VAL A 181 -0.08 -14.89 2.51
C VAL A 181 -0.59 -14.80 3.96
N LEU A 182 -1.60 -15.60 4.32
CA LEU A 182 -2.16 -15.60 5.66
C LEU A 182 -1.20 -16.18 6.71
N ALA A 183 -0.34 -17.13 6.33
CA ALA A 183 0.69 -17.67 7.21
C ALA A 183 1.71 -16.59 7.59
N VAL A 184 2.13 -15.75 6.64
CA VAL A 184 3.04 -14.62 6.89
C VAL A 184 2.42 -13.62 7.87
N LEU A 185 1.12 -13.31 7.70
CA LEU A 185 0.40 -12.43 8.63
C LEU A 185 0.27 -13.02 10.04
N ARG A 186 0.07 -14.34 10.15
CA ARG A 186 0.01 -15.05 11.44
C ARG A 186 1.36 -15.09 12.14
N GLU A 187 2.43 -15.39 11.41
CA GLU A 187 3.81 -15.37 11.91
C GLU A 187 4.19 -14.00 12.48
N GLY A 188 3.78 -12.92 11.81
CA GLY A 188 4.03 -11.56 12.28
C GLY A 188 3.04 -11.00 13.30
N HIS A 189 2.04 -11.78 13.73
CA HIS A 189 0.92 -11.31 14.58
C HIS A 189 0.23 -10.05 14.02
N PHE A 190 0.05 -9.99 12.70
CA PHE A 190 -0.56 -8.87 11.99
C PHE A 190 -2.00 -9.14 11.54
N GLU A 191 -2.45 -10.41 11.54
CA GLU A 191 -3.76 -10.81 11.00
C GLU A 191 -4.93 -10.00 11.57
N GLU A 192 -4.98 -9.80 12.89
CA GLU A 192 -6.07 -9.07 13.56
C GLU A 192 -5.81 -7.57 13.70
N LYS A 193 -4.60 -7.11 13.35
CA LYS A 193 -4.26 -5.69 13.44
C LYS A 193 -4.92 -4.89 12.31
N ARG A 194 -5.11 -3.60 12.55
CA ARG A 194 -5.74 -2.66 11.59
C ARG A 194 -4.71 -1.62 11.19
N ALA A 195 -4.65 -1.27 9.90
CA ALA A 195 -3.68 -0.31 9.37
C ALA A 195 -3.75 1.05 10.09
N SER A 196 -4.96 1.47 10.50
CA SER A 196 -5.16 2.70 11.26
C SER A 196 -4.40 2.79 12.58
N LYS A 197 -3.95 1.66 13.15
CA LYS A 197 -3.22 1.58 14.42
C LYS A 197 -1.74 1.22 14.28
N LEU A 198 -1.26 0.97 13.06
CA LEU A 198 0.13 0.55 12.81
C LEU A 198 1.06 1.74 12.62
N SER A 199 2.24 1.67 13.22
CA SER A 199 3.34 2.63 13.03
C SER A 199 4.16 2.33 11.77
N GLN A 200 5.08 3.23 11.41
CA GLN A 200 6.00 3.02 10.30
C GLN A 200 6.85 1.76 10.53
N ASP A 201 7.34 1.55 11.76
CA ASP A 201 8.14 0.38 12.13
C ASP A 201 7.35 -0.93 11.98
N ASP A 202 6.04 -0.90 12.26
CA ASP A 202 5.15 -2.04 12.03
C ASP A 202 5.06 -2.38 10.54
N PHE A 203 4.87 -1.38 9.68
CA PHE A 203 4.85 -1.59 8.22
C PHE A 203 6.20 -2.06 7.68
N ILE A 204 7.31 -1.57 8.21
CA ILE A 204 8.66 -2.03 7.82
C ILE A 204 8.84 -3.51 8.18
N ARG A 205 8.43 -3.91 9.39
CA ARG A 205 8.46 -5.32 9.80
C ARG A 205 7.56 -6.18 8.93
N LEU A 206 6.34 -5.72 8.66
CA LEU A 206 5.38 -6.42 7.81
C LEU A 206 5.94 -6.62 6.40
N LEU A 207 6.51 -5.58 5.80
CA LEU A 207 7.14 -5.65 4.48
C LEU A 207 8.33 -6.63 4.48
N SER A 208 9.16 -6.62 5.52
CA SER A 208 10.27 -7.56 5.64
C SER A 208 9.80 -9.02 5.69
N LEU A 209 8.70 -9.31 6.38
CA LEU A 209 8.12 -10.66 6.44
C LEU A 209 7.60 -11.11 5.07
N PHE A 210 6.91 -10.24 4.32
CA PHE A 210 6.47 -10.54 2.96
C PHE A 210 7.64 -10.78 2.01
N ASN A 211 8.65 -9.91 2.04
CA ASN A 211 9.85 -10.06 1.21
C ASN A 211 10.60 -11.37 1.50
N LYS A 212 10.70 -11.77 2.79
CA LYS A 212 11.29 -13.07 3.17
C LYS A 212 10.51 -14.26 2.63
N ALA A 213 9.19 -14.14 2.49
CA ALA A 213 8.33 -15.15 1.87
C ALA A 213 8.35 -15.11 0.33
N GLY A 214 9.09 -14.17 -0.27
CA GLY A 214 9.15 -13.92 -1.71
C GLY A 214 7.92 -13.19 -2.27
N ILE A 215 7.08 -12.61 -1.41
CA ILE A 215 5.87 -11.89 -1.81
C ILE A 215 6.21 -10.40 -1.96
N HIS A 216 5.97 -9.86 -3.14
CA HIS A 216 6.30 -8.48 -3.51
C HIS A 216 5.06 -7.71 -3.98
N PHE A 217 5.09 -6.40 -3.74
CA PHE A 217 3.98 -5.49 -3.97
C PHE A 217 4.10 -4.69 -5.29
N SER A 218 5.20 -4.85 -6.03
CA SER A 218 5.48 -4.09 -7.24
C SER A 218 6.29 -4.83 -8.32
#